data_AF-A0A1I8AEJ0-F1
#
_entry.id   AF-A0A1I8AEJ0-F1
#
_cell.length_a   1.000
_cell.length_b   1.000
_cell.length_c   1.000
_cell.angle_alpha   90.00
_cell.angle_beta   90.00
_cell.angle_gamma   90.00
#
_symmetry.space_group_name_H-M   'P 1'
#
loop_
_entity.id
_entity.type
_entity.pdbx_description
1 polymer ?
#
loop_
_entity_poly.entity_id
_entity_poly.type
_entity_poly.pdbx_seq_one_letter_code
_entity_poly.pdbx_strand_id
1 'polypeptide(L)'
;MVGETHDNVAHHLIEQWLATGLAERRKQGAVVLEMLDSDQQRSVGDVQAWLGAGNRVRLARLRKIMQWDERWSWEQYGPLMQALMQAPAPVLAGNLSPRERKQVAADAPADAASLFPQAAIAEVQRQRIVQMHCGEIDLPRLNAMLAIQHGRDRRMAQVLDAAPAPRLLFAGVLHTLKSQGAPQYLRHGARDPGLKVLVLGE
;
A
#
# COMPACT_ATOMS: atom_id res chain seq x y z
N MET A 1 -10.15 -2.86 -2.75
CA MET A 1 -9.16 -2.19 -1.88
C MET A 1 -9.69 -2.22 -0.47
N VAL A 2 -8.83 -2.42 0.51
CA VAL A 2 -9.14 -2.50 1.94
C VAL A 2 -8.32 -1.43 2.63
N GLY A 3 -9.02 -0.49 3.26
CA GLY A 3 -8.45 0.63 3.98
C GLY A 3 -8.36 0.32 5.46
N GLU A 4 -7.15 0.39 6.01
CA GLU A 4 -6.87 0.12 7.42
C GLU A 4 -6.34 1.35 8.19
N THR A 5 -6.28 1.18 9.50
CA THR A 5 -5.51 2.02 10.42
C THR A 5 -4.36 1.15 10.92
N HIS A 6 -3.13 1.52 10.58
CA HIS A 6 -1.96 0.64 10.65
C HIS A 6 -1.59 0.13 12.06
N ASP A 7 -2.02 0.82 13.12
CA ASP A 7 -1.79 0.44 14.51
C ASP A 7 -2.99 -0.26 15.17
N ASN A 8 -4.09 -0.46 14.43
CA ASN A 8 -5.28 -1.12 14.92
C ASN A 8 -5.21 -2.64 14.73
N VAL A 9 -5.00 -3.38 15.83
CA VAL A 9 -4.91 -4.84 15.86
C VAL A 9 -6.13 -5.54 15.23
N ALA A 10 -7.34 -5.02 15.43
CA ALA A 10 -8.56 -5.62 14.86
C ALA A 10 -8.56 -5.54 13.33
N HIS A 11 -8.02 -4.46 12.76
CA HIS A 11 -7.89 -4.33 11.31
C HIS A 11 -6.99 -5.42 10.74
N HIS A 12 -5.81 -5.65 11.32
CA HIS A 12 -4.90 -6.72 10.89
C HIS A 12 -5.53 -8.11 10.94
N LEU A 13 -6.32 -8.40 11.97
CA LEU A 13 -7.06 -9.66 12.07
C LEU A 13 -8.11 -9.79 10.96
N ILE A 14 -8.84 -8.72 10.65
CA ILE A 14 -9.82 -8.69 9.55
C ILE A 14 -9.13 -8.85 8.20
N GLU A 15 -7.99 -8.20 7.98
CA GLU A 15 -7.21 -8.33 6.75
C GLU A 15 -6.71 -9.76 6.53
N GLN A 16 -6.17 -10.38 7.60
CA GLN A 16 -5.77 -11.79 7.58
C GLN A 16 -6.97 -12.69 7.24
N TRP A 17 -8.10 -12.51 7.93
CA TRP A 17 -9.32 -13.28 7.69
C TRP A 17 -9.85 -13.11 6.26
N LEU A 18 -9.80 -11.88 5.74
CA LEU A 18 -10.24 -11.58 4.38
C LEU A 18 -9.32 -12.23 3.34
N ALA A 19 -8.01 -12.13 3.53
CA ALA A 19 -7.02 -12.70 2.61
C ALA A 19 -7.15 -14.23 2.50
N THR A 20 -7.31 -14.92 3.64
CA THR A 20 -7.48 -16.39 3.64
C THR A 20 -8.87 -16.80 3.17
N GLY A 21 -9.92 -16.17 3.70
CA GLY A 21 -11.31 -16.53 3.37
C GLY A 21 -11.69 -16.24 1.91
N LEU A 22 -11.15 -15.18 1.30
CA LEU A 22 -11.37 -14.94 -0.14
C LEU A 22 -10.69 -15.99 -1.01
N ALA A 23 -9.49 -16.43 -0.63
CA ALA A 23 -8.74 -17.44 -1.38
C ALA A 23 -9.43 -18.81 -1.37
N GLU A 24 -10.18 -19.12 -0.31
CA GLU A 24 -11.02 -20.34 -0.23
C GLU A 24 -12.27 -20.27 -1.12
N ARG A 25 -12.83 -19.07 -1.30
CA ARG A 25 -14.08 -18.89 -2.08
C ARG A 25 -13.85 -18.71 -3.58
N ARG A 26 -12.68 -18.21 -3.98
CA ARG A 26 -12.31 -18.04 -5.38
C ARG A 26 -10.80 -17.95 -5.53
N LYS A 27 -10.29 -18.30 -6.71
CA LYS A 27 -8.89 -18.03 -7.05
C LYS A 27 -8.63 -16.52 -6.99
N GLN A 28 -7.56 -16.15 -6.27
CA GLN A 28 -7.08 -14.78 -6.17
C GLN A 28 -6.00 -14.55 -7.23
N GLY A 29 -6.07 -13.43 -7.95
CA GLY A 29 -5.11 -13.08 -8.99
C GLY A 29 -3.86 -12.43 -8.44
N ALA A 30 -3.99 -11.48 -7.51
CA ALA A 30 -2.87 -10.84 -6.83
C ALA A 30 -3.28 -10.15 -5.54
N VAL A 31 -2.31 -9.93 -4.65
CA VAL A 31 -2.44 -9.07 -3.47
C VAL A 31 -1.34 -8.01 -3.49
N VAL A 32 -1.71 -6.75 -3.41
CA VAL A 32 -0.81 -5.60 -3.36
C VAL A 32 -0.79 -5.07 -1.92
N LEU A 33 0.39 -4.74 -1.40
CA LEU A 33 0.55 -4.19 -0.04
C LEU A 33 1.27 -2.84 -0.09
N GLU A 34 0.69 -1.84 0.57
CA GLU A 34 1.39 -0.57 0.84
C GLU A 34 2.66 -0.78 1.69
N MET A 35 2.67 -1.80 2.54
CA MET A 35 3.74 -2.05 3.51
C MET A 35 5.04 -2.53 2.84
N LEU A 36 4.97 -2.90 1.56
CA LEU A 36 6.08 -3.36 0.75
C LEU A 36 6.54 -2.26 -0.21
N ASP A 37 7.77 -1.80 -0.01
CA ASP A 37 8.48 -0.90 -0.90
C ASP A 37 8.94 -1.67 -2.16
N SER A 38 9.02 -0.97 -3.30
CA SER A 38 9.28 -1.58 -4.62
C SER A 38 10.60 -2.36 -4.73
N ASP A 39 11.61 -1.99 -3.95
CA ASP A 39 12.90 -2.69 -3.87
C ASP A 39 12.81 -4.04 -3.15
N GLN A 40 11.74 -4.27 -2.37
CA GLN A 40 11.45 -5.55 -1.74
C GLN A 40 10.78 -6.54 -2.69
N GLN A 41 10.37 -6.15 -3.90
CA GLN A 41 9.61 -7.02 -4.80
C GLN A 41 10.35 -8.33 -5.13
N ARG A 42 11.67 -8.26 -5.34
CA ARG A 42 12.49 -9.44 -5.63
C ARG A 42 12.52 -10.40 -4.45
N SER A 43 12.83 -9.90 -3.24
CA SER A 43 12.93 -10.76 -2.06
C SER A 43 11.60 -11.41 -1.69
N VAL A 44 10.49 -10.68 -1.86
CA VAL A 44 9.13 -11.22 -1.69
C VAL A 44 8.85 -12.34 -2.71
N GLY A 45 9.17 -12.11 -3.99
CA GLY A 45 9.00 -13.12 -5.04
C GLY A 45 9.84 -14.39 -4.79
N ASP A 46 11.10 -14.22 -4.38
CA ASP A 46 12.00 -15.33 -4.05
C ASP A 46 11.47 -16.17 -2.89
N VAL A 47 10.89 -15.53 -1.87
CA VAL A 47 10.24 -16.23 -0.74
C VAL A 47 9.02 -17.02 -1.20
N GLN A 48 8.14 -16.42 -1.99
CA GLN A 48 6.95 -17.12 -2.51
C GLN A 48 7.35 -18.32 -3.39
N ALA A 49 8.33 -18.14 -4.29
CA ALA A 49 8.82 -19.22 -5.13
C ALA A 49 9.43 -20.37 -4.32
N TRP A 50 10.24 -20.04 -3.30
CA TRP A 50 10.83 -21.02 -2.40
C TRP A 50 9.78 -21.86 -1.68
N LEU A 51 8.75 -21.21 -1.12
CA LEU A 51 7.64 -21.87 -0.44
C LEU A 51 6.75 -22.67 -1.39
N GLY A 52 6.50 -22.15 -2.60
CA GLY A 52 5.75 -22.83 -3.65
C GLY A 52 6.39 -24.14 -4.11
N ALA A 53 7.72 -24.26 -3.98
CA ALA A 53 8.45 -25.51 -4.23
C ALA A 53 8.35 -26.54 -3.07
N GLY A 54 7.52 -26.29 -2.05
CA GLY A 54 7.30 -27.18 -0.90
C GLY A 54 8.34 -27.03 0.21
N ASN A 55 9.25 -26.07 0.10
CA ASN A 55 10.23 -25.80 1.15
C ASN A 55 9.58 -25.14 2.37
N ARG A 56 10.29 -25.15 3.50
CA ARG A 56 9.85 -24.52 4.75
C ARG A 56 10.77 -23.37 5.15
N VAL A 57 10.19 -22.35 5.76
CA VAL A 57 10.92 -21.23 6.36
C VAL A 57 10.26 -20.86 7.68
N ARG A 58 11.07 -20.57 8.70
CA ARG A 58 10.54 -20.07 9.97
C ARG A 58 10.04 -18.64 9.81
N LEU A 59 8.94 -18.30 10.47
CA LEU A 59 8.36 -16.96 10.48
C LEU A 59 9.38 -15.85 10.76
N ALA A 60 10.19 -16.01 11.80
CA ALA A 60 11.21 -15.03 12.16
C ALA A 60 12.24 -14.78 11.03
N ARG A 61 12.42 -15.74 10.12
CA ARG A 61 13.33 -15.61 8.98
C ARG A 61 12.67 -14.95 7.77
N LEU A 62 11.34 -15.00 7.64
CA LEU A 62 10.58 -14.28 6.60
C LEU A 62 10.83 -12.77 6.70
N ARG A 63 10.66 -12.20 7.89
CA ARG A 63 10.92 -10.78 8.18
C ARG A 63 12.28 -10.34 7.63
N LYS A 64 13.33 -11.12 7.94
CA LYS A 64 14.71 -10.82 7.53
C LYS A 64 14.93 -10.94 6.02
N ILE A 65 14.43 -12.02 5.39
CA ILE A 65 14.64 -12.24 3.95
C ILE A 65 13.93 -11.17 3.12
N MET A 66 12.69 -10.85 3.48
CA MET A 66 11.90 -9.81 2.82
C MET A 66 12.40 -8.39 3.12
N GLN A 67 13.37 -8.25 4.04
CA GLN A 67 13.85 -6.96 4.53
C GLN A 67 12.68 -6.09 5.02
N TRP A 68 11.78 -6.71 5.80
CA TRP A 68 10.56 -6.07 6.27
C TRP A 68 10.86 -4.77 7.03
N ASP A 69 10.17 -3.70 6.64
CA ASP A 69 10.38 -2.39 7.21
C ASP A 69 9.83 -2.32 8.65
N GLU A 70 10.65 -1.86 9.57
CA GLU A 70 10.33 -1.81 11.00
C GLU A 70 9.28 -0.78 11.35
N ARG A 71 8.95 0.14 10.43
CA ARG A 71 7.80 1.06 10.55
C ARG A 71 6.47 0.30 10.64
N TRP A 72 6.41 -0.92 10.12
CA TRP A 72 5.24 -1.78 10.17
C TRP A 72 5.45 -2.88 11.21
N SER A 73 4.61 -2.94 12.24
CA SER A 73 4.76 -3.93 13.31
C SER A 73 4.69 -5.36 12.77
N TRP A 74 5.81 -6.10 12.85
CA TRP A 74 5.84 -7.50 12.43
C TRP A 74 4.93 -8.39 13.28
N GLU A 75 4.67 -8.01 14.54
CA GLU A 75 3.72 -8.72 15.39
C GLU A 75 2.30 -8.68 14.81
N GLN A 76 1.92 -7.53 14.22
CA GLN A 76 0.60 -7.32 13.64
C GLN A 76 0.51 -7.88 12.21
N TYR A 77 1.48 -7.59 11.35
CA TYR A 77 1.46 -8.01 9.93
C TYR A 77 2.03 -9.40 9.66
N GLY A 78 2.81 -9.97 10.58
CA GLY A 78 3.48 -11.26 10.40
C GLY A 78 2.53 -12.41 10.05
N PRO A 79 1.38 -12.57 10.72
CA PRO A 79 0.37 -13.57 10.37
C PRO A 79 -0.22 -13.38 8.96
N LEU A 80 -0.53 -12.15 8.56
CA LEU A 80 -0.99 -11.83 7.20
C LEU A 80 0.09 -12.21 6.18
N MET A 81 1.33 -11.77 6.39
CA MET A 81 2.45 -12.09 5.50
C MET A 81 2.69 -13.59 5.40
N GLN A 82 2.58 -14.34 6.50
CA GLN A 82 2.70 -15.80 6.47
C GLN A 82 1.65 -16.45 5.56
N ALA A 83 0.39 -16.03 5.68
CA ALA A 83 -0.69 -16.55 4.86
C ALA A 83 -0.47 -16.21 3.38
N LEU A 84 -0.11 -14.95 3.09
CA LEU A 84 0.11 -14.49 1.73
C LEU A 84 1.32 -15.14 1.06
N MET A 85 2.42 -15.38 1.80
CA MET A 85 3.61 -16.04 1.25
C MET A 85 3.39 -17.52 0.90
N GLN A 86 2.41 -18.18 1.53
CA GLN A 86 2.01 -19.56 1.21
C GLN A 86 0.94 -19.63 0.12
N ALA A 87 0.25 -18.51 -0.15
CA ALA A 87 -0.79 -18.46 -1.16
C ALA A 87 -0.18 -18.48 -2.58
N PRO A 88 -0.88 -19.09 -3.56
CA PRO A 88 -0.41 -19.13 -4.95
C PRO A 88 -0.50 -17.77 -5.66
N ALA A 89 -1.27 -16.82 -5.11
CA ALA A 89 -1.40 -15.50 -5.70
C ALA A 89 -0.11 -14.68 -5.47
N PRO A 90 0.44 -14.01 -6.49
CA PRO A 90 1.58 -13.13 -6.31
C PRO A 90 1.27 -12.00 -5.33
N VAL A 91 2.23 -11.73 -4.46
CA VAL A 91 2.24 -10.57 -3.58
C VAL A 91 3.12 -9.49 -4.18
N LEU A 92 2.54 -8.31 -4.35
CA LEU A 92 3.17 -7.20 -5.06
C LEU A 92 3.44 -6.03 -4.11
N ALA A 93 4.62 -5.44 -4.26
CA ALA A 93 5.05 -4.25 -3.57
C ALA A 93 4.29 -3.03 -4.11
N GLY A 94 3.44 -2.45 -3.26
CA GLY A 94 2.55 -1.37 -3.64
C GLY A 94 3.16 0.02 -3.47
N ASN A 95 4.32 0.17 -2.84
CA ASN A 95 4.82 1.47 -2.41
C ASN A 95 6.10 1.91 -3.14
N LEU A 96 6.46 3.17 -2.95
CA LEU A 96 7.73 3.73 -3.41
C LEU A 96 8.85 3.29 -2.49
N SER A 97 9.99 2.85 -3.04
CA SER A 97 11.21 2.63 -2.26
C SER A 97 11.74 3.91 -1.61
N PRO A 98 12.62 3.82 -0.59
CA PRO A 98 13.24 4.99 0.02
C PRO A 98 13.97 5.87 -0.99
N ARG A 99 14.63 5.25 -1.98
CA ARG A 99 15.29 5.95 -3.08
C ARG A 99 14.30 6.71 -3.97
N GLU A 100 13.19 6.06 -4.34
CA GLU A 100 12.14 6.69 -5.14
C GLU A 100 11.47 7.85 -4.39
N ARG A 101 11.18 7.69 -3.09
CA ARG A 101 10.65 8.78 -2.26
C ARG A 101 11.59 9.98 -2.20
N LYS A 102 12.90 9.74 -2.05
CA LYS A 102 13.91 10.81 -2.07
C LYS A 102 13.96 11.53 -3.42
N GLN A 103 13.85 10.79 -4.52
CA GLN A 103 13.80 11.37 -5.86
C GLN A 103 12.54 12.23 -6.05
N VAL A 104 11.37 11.69 -5.69
CA VAL A 104 10.09 12.43 -5.75
C VAL A 104 10.12 13.70 -4.91
N ALA A 105 10.74 13.66 -3.74
CA ALA A 105 10.93 14.84 -2.89
C ALA A 105 11.85 15.89 -3.53
N ALA A 106 12.95 15.46 -4.14
CA ALA A 106 13.91 16.33 -4.80
C ALA A 106 13.32 17.00 -6.06
N ASP A 107 12.47 16.29 -6.78
CA ASP A 107 11.81 16.76 -8.00
C ASP A 107 10.45 17.45 -7.73
N ALA A 108 10.12 17.70 -6.46
CA ALA A 108 8.82 18.26 -6.10
C ALA A 108 8.65 19.66 -6.73
N PRO A 109 7.54 19.91 -7.46
CA PRO A 109 7.30 21.21 -8.06
C PRO A 109 7.01 22.27 -6.97
N ALA A 110 7.24 23.54 -7.32
CA ALA A 110 6.92 24.68 -6.45
C ALA A 110 5.42 24.76 -6.11
N ASP A 111 4.56 24.27 -7.02
CA ASP A 111 3.15 24.04 -6.77
C ASP A 111 2.84 22.53 -6.83
N ALA A 112 2.98 21.85 -5.69
CA ALA A 112 2.67 20.43 -5.57
C ALA A 112 1.18 20.12 -5.66
N ALA A 113 0.29 21.11 -5.49
CA ALA A 113 -1.15 20.88 -5.62
C ALA A 113 -1.55 20.56 -7.07
N SER A 114 -0.80 21.09 -8.05
CA SER A 114 -0.97 20.79 -9.48
C SER A 114 -0.77 19.31 -9.86
N LEU A 115 -0.14 18.50 -9.00
CA LEU A 115 0.04 17.07 -9.21
C LEU A 115 -1.27 16.29 -9.05
N PHE A 116 -2.22 16.82 -8.27
CA PHE A 116 -3.43 16.11 -7.92
C PHE A 116 -4.52 16.30 -8.98
N PRO A 117 -5.37 15.30 -9.23
CA PRO A 117 -6.47 15.40 -10.21
C PRO A 117 -7.47 16.52 -9.89
N GLN A 118 -7.58 16.90 -8.61
CA GLN A 118 -8.47 17.96 -8.15
C GLN A 118 -7.79 18.72 -7.00
N ALA A 119 -7.91 20.05 -7.01
CA ALA A 119 -7.33 20.92 -5.99
C ALA A 119 -7.84 20.58 -4.56
N ALA A 120 -9.10 20.16 -4.44
CA ALA A 120 -9.68 19.76 -3.16
C ALA A 120 -8.94 18.55 -2.54
N ILE A 121 -8.44 17.62 -3.35
CA ILE A 121 -7.67 16.47 -2.87
C ILE A 121 -6.32 16.93 -2.33
N ALA A 122 -5.63 17.80 -3.07
CA ALA A 122 -4.37 18.39 -2.62
C ALA A 122 -4.54 19.13 -1.29
N GLU A 123 -5.62 19.89 -1.13
CA GLU A 123 -5.89 20.67 0.08
C GLU A 123 -6.12 19.78 1.31
N VAL A 124 -6.88 18.68 1.17
CA VAL A 124 -7.06 17.72 2.27
C VAL A 124 -5.72 17.10 2.69
N GLN A 125 -4.89 16.70 1.72
CA GLN A 125 -3.55 16.16 2.02
C GLN A 125 -2.64 17.20 2.66
N ARG A 126 -2.72 18.45 2.21
CA ARG A 126 -1.95 19.58 2.77
C ARG A 126 -2.31 19.81 4.23
N GLN A 127 -3.59 19.89 4.55
CA GLN A 127 -4.08 20.08 5.91
C GLN A 127 -3.63 18.94 6.83
N ARG A 128 -3.71 17.69 6.36
CA ARG A 128 -3.23 16.51 7.09
C ARG A 128 -1.73 16.60 7.39
N ILE A 129 -0.91 16.94 6.40
CA ILE A 129 0.55 17.07 6.58
C ILE A 129 0.86 18.18 7.57
N VAL A 130 0.26 19.35 7.43
CA VAL A 130 0.45 20.47 8.36
C VAL A 130 0.06 20.06 9.78
N GLN A 131 -1.06 19.36 9.96
CA GLN A 131 -1.50 18.86 11.27
C GLN A 131 -0.51 17.85 11.88
N MET A 132 0.01 16.91 11.09
CA MET A 132 1.01 15.93 11.55
C MET A 132 2.33 16.59 11.96
N HIS A 133 2.60 17.80 11.47
CA HIS A 133 3.76 18.61 11.84
C HIS A 133 3.43 19.70 12.87
N CYS A 134 2.30 19.61 13.58
CA CYS A 134 1.87 20.59 14.57
C CYS A 134 1.80 22.04 14.04
N GLY A 135 1.58 22.22 12.73
CA GLY A 135 1.63 23.52 12.07
C GLY A 135 3.03 23.98 11.65
N GLU A 136 4.09 23.28 12.08
CA GLU A 136 5.49 23.66 11.90
C GLU A 136 6.11 22.91 10.71
N ILE A 137 5.82 23.39 9.50
CA ILE A 137 6.42 22.89 8.26
C ILE A 137 6.64 24.04 7.27
N ASP A 138 7.84 24.12 6.70
CA ASP A 138 8.12 25.08 5.63
C ASP A 138 7.48 24.66 4.30
N LEU A 139 7.31 25.63 3.40
CA LEU A 139 6.65 25.39 2.11
C LEU A 139 7.40 24.37 1.23
N PRO A 140 8.75 24.39 1.11
CA PRO A 140 9.48 23.37 0.36
C PRO A 140 9.26 21.95 0.88
N ARG A 141 9.32 21.73 2.20
CA ARG A 141 9.08 20.42 2.81
C ARG A 141 7.64 19.99 2.64
N LEU A 142 6.68 20.91 2.77
CA LEU A 142 5.26 20.63 2.53
C LEU A 142 5.02 20.15 1.09
N ASN A 143 5.59 20.84 0.10
CA ASN A 143 5.51 20.43 -1.31
C ASN A 143 6.15 19.07 -1.57
N ALA A 144 7.31 18.81 -0.98
CA ALA A 144 7.97 17.51 -1.08
C ALA A 144 7.09 16.38 -0.50
N MET A 145 6.46 16.60 0.65
CA MET A 145 5.58 15.62 1.27
C MET A 145 4.29 15.40 0.49
N LEU A 146 3.70 16.46 -0.09
CA LEU A 146 2.57 16.34 -1.00
C LEU A 146 2.93 15.52 -2.24
N ALA A 147 4.09 15.81 -2.85
CA ALA A 147 4.58 15.05 -4.00
C ALA A 147 4.80 13.57 -3.66
N ILE A 148 5.35 13.27 -2.47
CA ILE A 148 5.48 11.89 -1.98
C ILE A 148 4.10 11.22 -1.84
N GLN A 149 3.12 11.85 -1.19
CA GLN A 149 1.80 11.26 -0.99
C GLN A 149 1.11 10.97 -2.33
N HIS A 150 1.13 11.93 -3.27
CA HIS A 150 0.69 11.71 -4.65
C HIS A 150 1.44 10.56 -5.32
N GLY A 151 2.76 10.52 -5.20
CA GLY A 151 3.60 9.47 -5.80
C GLY A 151 3.28 8.07 -5.28
N ARG A 152 3.00 7.94 -3.98
CA ARG A 152 2.59 6.67 -3.34
C ARG A 152 1.24 6.20 -3.85
N ASP A 153 0.24 7.07 -3.86
CA ASP A 153 -1.10 6.75 -4.39
C ASP A 153 -1.05 6.31 -5.85
N ARG A 154 -0.30 7.06 -6.67
CA ARG A 154 -0.08 6.73 -8.07
C ARG A 154 0.62 5.38 -8.24
N ARG A 155 1.66 5.10 -7.44
CA ARG A 155 2.37 3.81 -7.48
C ARG A 155 1.43 2.65 -7.12
N MET A 156 0.66 2.76 -6.04
CA MET A 156 -0.31 1.72 -5.65
C MET A 156 -1.33 1.47 -6.75
N ALA A 157 -1.88 2.53 -7.35
CA ALA A 157 -2.82 2.42 -8.46
C ALA A 157 -2.19 1.72 -9.68
N GLN A 158 -0.96 2.09 -10.06
CA GLN A 158 -0.23 1.47 -11.18
C GLN A 158 0.03 -0.02 -10.96
N VAL A 159 0.53 -0.39 -9.78
CA VAL A 159 0.81 -1.80 -9.43
C VAL A 159 -0.49 -2.59 -9.45
N LEU A 160 -1.56 -2.04 -8.85
CA LEU A 160 -2.86 -2.68 -8.85
C LEU A 160 -3.38 -2.80 -10.29
N ASP A 161 -3.27 -1.79 -11.14
CA ASP A 161 -3.77 -1.85 -12.52
C ASP A 161 -3.11 -2.92 -13.38
N ALA A 162 -1.81 -3.13 -13.18
CA ALA A 162 -1.03 -4.15 -13.88
C ALA A 162 -1.22 -5.57 -13.31
N ALA A 163 -1.73 -5.71 -12.07
CA ALA A 163 -1.82 -6.99 -11.39
C ALA A 163 -2.90 -7.93 -11.96
N PRO A 164 -2.71 -9.26 -11.97
CA PRO A 164 -3.75 -10.20 -12.38
C PRO A 164 -5.05 -10.05 -11.57
N ALA A 165 -6.20 -10.04 -12.26
CA ALA A 165 -7.50 -10.00 -11.61
C ALA A 165 -7.97 -11.41 -11.17
N PRO A 166 -8.77 -11.53 -10.11
CA PRO A 166 -9.19 -10.45 -9.21
C PRO A 166 -8.05 -10.05 -8.27
N ARG A 167 -7.95 -8.76 -7.97
CA ARG A 167 -6.82 -8.12 -7.30
C ARG A 167 -7.26 -7.42 -6.02
N LEU A 168 -6.44 -7.53 -4.97
CA LEU A 168 -6.69 -6.94 -3.65
C LEU A 168 -5.56 -5.97 -3.32
N LEU A 169 -5.87 -4.87 -2.65
CA LEU A 169 -4.89 -3.92 -2.11
C LEU A 169 -5.22 -3.74 -0.62
N PHE A 170 -4.24 -3.95 0.24
CA PHE A 170 -4.26 -3.51 1.64
C PHE A 170 -3.37 -2.27 1.78
N ALA A 171 -3.93 -1.20 2.32
CA ALA A 171 -3.28 0.09 2.48
C ALA A 171 -4.01 0.90 3.57
N GLY A 172 -3.36 1.92 4.08
CA GLY A 172 -3.96 2.89 4.99
C GLY A 172 -5.22 3.51 4.39
N VAL A 173 -6.21 3.79 5.25
CA VAL A 173 -7.55 4.26 4.85
C VAL A 173 -7.49 5.35 3.79
N LEU A 174 -6.67 6.38 4.00
CA LEU A 174 -6.62 7.53 3.10
C LEU A 174 -6.19 7.16 1.68
N HIS A 175 -5.28 6.19 1.54
CA HIS A 175 -4.80 5.68 0.26
C HIS A 175 -5.88 4.90 -0.50
N THR A 176 -6.90 4.38 0.18
CA THR A 176 -7.97 3.59 -0.44
C THR A 176 -9.27 4.36 -0.69
N LEU A 177 -9.40 5.56 -0.11
CA LEU A 177 -10.62 6.36 -0.24
C LEU A 177 -10.86 6.79 -1.68
N LYS A 178 -12.06 6.49 -2.18
CA LYS A 178 -12.50 6.87 -3.53
C LYS A 178 -12.42 8.36 -3.78
N SER A 179 -12.52 9.20 -2.76
CA SER A 179 -12.49 10.66 -2.89
C SER A 179 -11.08 11.24 -3.09
N GLN A 180 -10.00 10.52 -2.78
CA GLN A 180 -8.67 11.15 -2.67
C GLN A 180 -7.44 10.26 -2.92
N GLY A 181 -7.51 8.96 -2.65
CA GLY A 181 -6.33 8.09 -2.66
C GLY A 181 -6.04 7.47 -4.03
N ALA A 182 -5.37 6.31 -4.01
CA ALA A 182 -5.09 5.46 -5.18
C ALA A 182 -6.26 5.28 -6.16
N PRO A 183 -7.55 5.16 -5.75
CA PRO A 183 -8.67 5.12 -6.70
C PRO A 183 -8.71 6.25 -7.73
N GLN A 184 -8.21 7.44 -7.40
CA GLN A 184 -8.18 8.59 -8.29
C GLN A 184 -7.21 8.42 -9.47
N TYR A 185 -6.26 7.47 -9.35
CA TYR A 185 -5.18 7.25 -10.32
C TYR A 185 -5.31 5.91 -11.06
N LEU A 186 -6.38 5.15 -10.80
CA LEU A 186 -6.68 3.93 -11.56
C LEU A 186 -7.09 4.28 -13.00
N ARG A 187 -6.78 3.40 -13.95
CA ARG A 187 -7.12 3.54 -15.38
C ARG A 187 -8.61 3.76 -15.62
N HIS A 188 -9.47 3.07 -14.86
CA HIS A 188 -10.93 3.21 -14.93
C HIS A 188 -11.49 4.20 -13.90
N GLY A 189 -10.62 4.79 -13.08
CA GLY A 189 -10.94 5.82 -12.08
C GLY A 189 -11.76 5.32 -10.88
N ALA A 190 -11.99 6.24 -9.94
CA ALA A 190 -12.66 5.93 -8.67
C ALA A 190 -14.15 5.54 -8.81
N ARG A 191 -14.77 5.87 -9.95
CA ARG A 191 -16.17 5.58 -10.25
C ARG A 191 -16.38 4.24 -10.97
N ASP A 192 -15.32 3.47 -11.22
CA ASP A 192 -15.43 2.13 -11.78
C ASP A 192 -16.42 1.27 -10.94
N PRO A 193 -17.50 0.73 -11.53
CA PRO A 193 -18.46 -0.11 -10.80
C PRO A 193 -17.83 -1.41 -10.26
N GLY A 194 -16.75 -1.88 -10.89
CA GLY A 194 -15.95 -3.03 -10.45
C GLY A 194 -15.06 -2.72 -9.26
N LEU A 195 -14.75 -1.44 -8.99
CA LEU A 195 -13.96 -1.04 -7.83
C LEU A 195 -14.80 -1.09 -6.55
N LYS A 196 -14.51 -2.07 -5.71
CA LYS A 196 -15.00 -2.13 -4.33
C LYS A 196 -13.92 -1.64 -3.37
N VAL A 197 -14.32 -0.74 -2.46
CA VAL A 197 -13.51 -0.23 -1.37
C VAL A 197 -14.20 -0.61 -0.07
N LEU A 198 -13.48 -1.33 0.78
CA LEU A 198 -13.88 -1.63 2.16
C LEU A 198 -13.02 -0.74 3.06
N VAL A 199 -13.64 0.08 3.90
CA VAL A 199 -12.96 0.86 4.93
C VAL A 199 -13.23 0.17 6.26
N LEU A 200 -12.17 -0.20 6.97
CA LEU A 200 -12.27 -0.73 8.32
C LEU A 200 -12.40 0.47 9.28
N GLY A 201 -13.54 0.54 9.97
CA GLY A 201 -13.84 1.57 10.96
C GLY A 201 -13.60 1.07 12.38
N GLU A 202 -13.58 2.02 13.32
CA GLU A 202 -13.56 1.75 14.75
C GLU A 202 -14.86 1.10 15.25
#